data_AF-A0A6I6MXQ6-F1
#
_entry.id   AF-A0A6I6MXQ6-F1
#
_cell.length_a   1.000
_cell.length_b   1.000
_cell.length_c   1.000
_cell.angle_alpha   90.00
_cell.angle_beta   90.00
_cell.angle_gamma   90.00
#
_symmetry.space_group_name_H-M   'P 1'
#
loop_
_entity.id
_entity.type
_entity.pdbx_description
1 polymer ?
#
loop_
_entity_poly.entity_id
_entity_poly.type
_entity_poly.pdbx_seq_one_letter_code
_entity_poly.pdbx_strand_id
1 'polypeptide(L)'
;MSNIRCKCGFVISDVSAPCPMKWRLTADDKWEDIVEGIVSIAKGKQDLARAYFLFASESLEVLKCPECSRLLIFEDGQHATFYVKE
;
A
#
# COMPACT_ATOMS: atom_id res chain seq x y z
N MET A 1 -9.45 3.32 -17.76
CA MET A 1 -8.84 2.22 -16.97
C MET A 1 -7.49 1.92 -17.59
N SER A 2 -6.41 2.02 -16.81
CA SER A 2 -5.04 1.96 -17.31
C SER A 2 -4.35 0.69 -16.82
N ASN A 3 -4.02 -0.22 -17.73
CA ASN A 3 -3.08 -1.31 -17.45
C ASN A 3 -1.74 -0.70 -17.03
N ILE A 4 -1.25 -1.00 -15.83
CA ILE A 4 0.05 -0.50 -15.36
C ILE A 4 1.12 -1.46 -15.86
N ARG A 5 2.00 -0.99 -16.75
CA ARG A 5 3.08 -1.81 -17.30
C ARG A 5 4.36 -1.59 -16.52
N CYS A 6 4.94 -2.67 -15.99
CA CYS A 6 6.26 -2.64 -15.38
C CYS A 6 7.35 -2.44 -16.43
N LYS A 7 8.52 -1.90 -16.04
CA LYS A 7 9.70 -1.77 -16.92
C LYS A 7 10.21 -3.10 -17.49
N CYS A 8 9.89 -4.26 -16.90
CA CYS A 8 10.21 -5.57 -17.48
C CYS A 8 9.22 -6.02 -18.58
N GLY A 9 8.17 -5.26 -18.84
CA GLY A 9 7.11 -5.60 -19.81
C GLY A 9 5.90 -6.31 -19.20
N PHE A 10 5.99 -6.82 -17.97
CA PHE A 10 4.86 -7.43 -17.25
C PHE A 10 3.73 -6.42 -17.04
N VAL A 11 2.49 -6.86 -17.24
CA VAL A 11 1.29 -6.03 -17.06
C VAL A 11 0.69 -6.32 -15.69
N ILE A 12 0.68 -5.30 -14.85
CA ILE A 12 0.06 -5.34 -13.53
C ILE A 12 -1.41 -4.90 -13.69
N SER A 13 -2.31 -5.79 -13.27
CA SER A 13 -3.75 -5.54 -13.24
C SER A 13 -4.20 -5.44 -11.78
N ASP A 14 -4.81 -4.33 -11.42
CA ASP A 14 -5.39 -4.05 -10.10
C ASP A 14 -6.91 -4.28 -10.04
N VAL A 15 -7.49 -4.81 -11.13
CA VAL A 15 -8.95 -4.86 -11.36
C VAL A 15 -9.68 -5.81 -10.39
N SER A 16 -8.97 -6.74 -9.75
CA SER A 16 -9.55 -7.71 -8.81
C SER A 16 -9.10 -7.45 -7.38
N ALA A 17 -10.05 -7.34 -6.44
CA ALA A 17 -9.79 -7.44 -5.01
C ALA A 17 -10.05 -8.89 -4.54
N PRO A 18 -9.12 -9.55 -3.84
CA PRO A 18 -7.78 -9.09 -3.45
C PRO A 18 -6.77 -9.10 -4.62
N CYS A 19 -5.94 -8.06 -4.72
CA CYS A 19 -4.87 -7.98 -5.71
C CYS A 19 -3.54 -8.43 -5.07
N PRO A 20 -2.95 -9.57 -5.47
CA PRO A 20 -1.71 -10.09 -4.84
C PRO A 20 -0.48 -9.21 -5.11
N MET A 21 -0.57 -8.32 -6.09
CA MET A 21 0.49 -7.38 -6.45
C MET A 21 0.41 -6.09 -5.63
N LYS A 22 -0.69 -5.85 -4.88
CA LYS A 22 -0.94 -4.62 -4.12
C LYS A 22 -0.56 -4.77 -2.66
N TRP A 23 0.31 -3.87 -2.23
CA TRP A 23 0.95 -3.83 -0.93
C TRP A 23 0.75 -2.45 -0.33
N ARG A 24 0.88 -2.36 1.00
CA ARG A 24 0.98 -1.10 1.72
C ARG A 24 2.33 -1.00 2.40
N LEU A 25 3.02 0.11 2.17
CA LEU A 25 4.28 0.42 2.82
C LEU A 25 4.01 1.44 3.92
N THR A 26 4.51 1.17 5.10
CA THR A 26 4.37 2.03 6.28
C THR A 26 5.74 2.18 6.89
N ALA A 27 6.08 3.39 7.32
CA ALA A 27 7.35 3.64 8.00
C ALA A 27 7.34 3.03 9.41
N ASP A 28 8.48 2.50 9.84
CA ASP A 28 8.58 1.77 11.11
C ASP A 28 8.20 2.63 12.32
N ASP A 29 8.53 3.92 12.29
CA ASP A 29 8.18 4.90 13.33
C ASP A 29 6.67 5.17 13.43
N LYS A 30 5.92 4.92 12.34
CA LYS A 30 4.46 5.02 12.30
C LYS A 30 3.75 3.76 12.76
N TRP A 31 4.49 2.66 12.91
CA TRP A 31 3.90 1.38 13.29
C TRP A 31 3.32 1.41 14.70
N GLU A 32 3.98 2.07 15.64
CA GLU A 32 3.51 2.21 17.03
C GLU A 32 2.16 2.93 17.08
N ASP A 33 2.01 4.06 16.37
CA ASP A 33 0.77 4.82 16.27
C ASP A 33 -0.39 3.99 15.69
N ILE A 34 -0.10 3.19 14.65
CA ILE A 34 -1.09 2.31 14.03
C ILE A 34 -1.52 1.21 15.00
N VAL A 35 -0.57 0.58 15.71
CA VAL A 35 -0.86 -0.47 16.68
C VAL A 35 -1.68 0.09 17.85
N GLU A 36 -1.32 1.25 18.39
CA GLU A 36 -2.09 1.92 19.43
C GLU A 36 -3.52 2.22 18.97
N GLY A 37 -3.68 2.72 17.74
CA GLY A 37 -4.97 2.92 17.10
C GLY A 37 -5.80 1.63 17.06
N ILE A 38 -5.23 0.54 16.58
CA ILE A 38 -5.89 -0.77 16.49
C ILE A 38 -6.28 -1.30 17.88
N VAL A 39 -5.39 -1.21 18.87
CA VAL A 39 -5.67 -1.64 20.25
C VAL A 39 -6.79 -0.80 20.87
N SER A 40 -6.87 0.49 20.55
CA SER A 40 -7.93 1.37 21.01
C SER A 40 -9.30 0.99 20.42
N ILE A 41 -9.37 0.64 19.13
CA ILE A 41 -10.58 0.07 18.50
C ILE A 41 -11.00 -1.23 19.19
N ALA A 42 -10.06 -2.16 19.38
CA ALA A 42 -10.35 -3.48 19.95
C ALA A 42 -10.88 -3.38 21.38
N LYS A 43 -10.49 -2.32 22.10
CA LYS A 43 -11.01 -1.96 23.43
C LYS A 43 -12.34 -1.21 23.38
N GLY A 44 -12.96 -1.06 22.21
CA GLY A 44 -14.23 -0.37 22.00
C GLY A 44 -14.15 1.14 22.21
N LYS A 45 -12.94 1.73 22.19
CA LYS A 45 -12.73 3.16 22.47
C LYS A 45 -12.76 4.05 21.23
N GLN A 46 -12.71 3.48 20.02
CA GLN A 46 -12.73 4.23 18.77
C GLN A 46 -13.55 3.55 17.67
N ASP A 47 -14.01 4.38 16.72
CA ASP A 47 -14.69 3.98 15.49
C ASP A 47 -13.69 3.29 14.53
N LEU A 48 -14.05 2.09 14.06
CA LEU A 48 -13.32 1.33 13.03
C LEU A 48 -12.99 2.17 11.80
N ALA A 49 -13.88 3.08 11.40
CA ALA A 49 -13.66 3.96 10.26
C ALA A 49 -12.43 4.87 10.45
N ARG A 50 -12.22 5.36 11.67
CA ARG A 50 -11.10 6.27 11.99
C ARG A 50 -9.76 5.57 11.94
N ALA A 51 -9.71 4.31 12.33
CA ALA A 51 -8.48 3.53 12.25
C ALA A 51 -8.14 3.06 10.84
N TYR A 52 -9.15 2.69 10.05
CA TYR A 52 -8.93 2.45 8.63
C TYR A 52 -8.38 3.71 7.95
N PHE A 53 -8.88 4.88 8.33
CA PHE A 53 -8.36 6.16 7.87
C PHE A 53 -6.91 6.40 8.30
N LEU A 54 -6.56 6.20 9.58
CA LEU A 54 -5.18 6.29 10.07
C LEU A 54 -4.22 5.34 9.33
N PHE A 55 -4.63 4.07 9.18
CA PHE A 55 -3.84 3.10 8.44
C PHE A 55 -3.71 3.49 6.97
N ALA A 56 -4.70 4.16 6.37
CA ALA A 56 -4.63 4.67 5.00
C ALA A 56 -3.82 5.95 4.85
N SER A 57 -3.84 6.84 5.83
CA SER A 57 -3.07 8.10 5.77
C SER A 57 -1.58 7.89 6.04
N GLU A 58 -1.22 6.91 6.87
CA GLU A 58 0.18 6.62 7.23
C GLU A 58 0.81 5.53 6.36
N SER A 59 0.13 5.09 5.29
CA SER A 59 0.64 4.06 4.38
C SER A 59 0.64 4.52 2.93
N LEU A 60 1.68 4.16 2.20
CA LEU A 60 1.75 4.32 0.75
C LEU A 60 1.28 3.04 0.05
N GLU A 61 0.52 3.22 -1.04
CA GLU A 61 0.15 2.10 -1.90
C GLU A 61 1.31 1.75 -2.84
N VAL A 62 1.67 0.46 -2.86
CA VAL A 62 2.79 -0.05 -3.64
C VAL A 62 2.34 -1.25 -4.47
N LEU A 63 2.73 -1.29 -5.73
CA LEU A 63 2.60 -2.49 -6.57
C LEU A 63 3.96 -3.19 -6.68
N LYS A 64 4.01 -4.48 -6.35
CA LYS A 64 5.20 -5.31 -6.54
C LYS A 64 5.04 -6.15 -7.80
N CYS A 65 5.96 -5.99 -8.74
CA CYS A 65 5.99 -6.84 -9.93
C CYS A 65 6.42 -8.27 -9.57
N PRO A 66 5.65 -9.31 -9.92
CA PRO A 66 5.99 -10.70 -9.59
C PRO A 66 7.20 -11.22 -10.39
N GLU A 67 7.42 -10.69 -11.60
CA GLU A 67 8.51 -11.15 -12.49
C GLU A 67 9.88 -10.61 -12.12
N CYS A 68 9.97 -9.32 -11.78
CA CYS A 68 11.26 -8.65 -11.56
C CYS A 68 11.40 -8.02 -10.18
N SER A 69 10.43 -8.25 -9.29
CA SER A 69 10.39 -7.72 -7.91
C SER A 69 10.50 -6.20 -7.77
N ARG A 70 10.42 -5.42 -8.86
CA ARG A 70 10.37 -3.95 -8.82
C ARG A 70 9.15 -3.48 -8.06
N LEU A 71 9.35 -2.44 -7.26
CA LEU A 71 8.29 -1.75 -6.55
C LEU A 71 7.87 -0.53 -7.34
N LEU A 72 6.56 -0.33 -7.49
CA LEU A 72 5.95 0.85 -8.06
C LEU A 72 5.22 1.55 -6.93
N ILE A 73 5.69 2.73 -6.54
CA ILE A 73 5.13 3.52 -5.44
C ILE A 73 4.30 4.66 -6.04
N PHE A 74 3.06 4.81 -5.61
CA PHE A 74 2.16 5.87 -6.07
C PHE A 74 2.16 7.03 -5.07
N GLU A 75 2.74 8.16 -5.44
CA GLU A 75 2.89 9.29 -4.49
C GLU A 75 1.65 10.20 -4.43
N ASP A 76 0.74 10.15 -5.41
CA ASP A 76 -0.51 10.95 -5.43
C ASP A 76 -1.63 10.29 -6.25
N GLY A 77 -1.61 8.95 -6.36
CA GLY A 77 -2.56 8.20 -7.20
C GLY A 77 -2.42 8.41 -8.71
N GLN A 78 -1.55 9.31 -9.17
CA GLN A 78 -1.31 9.61 -10.58
C GLN A 78 0.14 9.34 -11.03
N HIS A 79 1.11 9.55 -10.16
CA HIS A 79 2.54 9.36 -10.47
C HIS A 79 3.08 8.13 -9.76
N ALA A 80 3.70 7.23 -10.54
CA ALA A 80 4.31 6.00 -10.03
C ALA A 80 5.83 6.05 -10.21
N THR A 81 6.57 5.93 -9.10
CA THR A 81 8.03 5.85 -9.11
C THR A 81 8.47 4.39 -9.01
N PHE A 82 9.40 3.98 -9.88
CA PHE A 82 9.94 2.62 -9.90
C PHE A 82 11.20 2.53 -9.04
N TYR A 83 11.16 1.67 -8.04
CA TYR A 83 12.32 1.33 -7.20
C TYR A 83 12.82 -0.07 -7.51
N VAL A 84 14.15 -0.20 -7.60
CA VAL A 84 14.87 -1.47 -7.74
C VAL A 84 15.67 -1.64 -6.46
N LYS A 85 15.57 -2.80 -5.80
CA LYS A 85 16.51 -3.16 -4.74
C LYS A 85 17.81 -3.56 -5.43
N GLU A 86 18.86 -2.77 -5.24
CA GLU A 86 20.24 -3.13 -5.62
C GLU A 86 20.76 -4.28 -4.73
#